data_AF-A0A956NN92-F1
#
_entry.id   AF-A0A956NN92-F1
#
_cell.length_a   1.000
_cell.length_b   1.000
_cell.length_c   1.000
_cell.angle_alpha   90.00
_cell.angle_beta   90.00
_cell.angle_gamma   90.00
#
_symmetry.space_group_name_H-M   'P 1'
#
loop_
_entity.id
_entity.type
_entity.pdbx_description
1 polymer ?
#
loop_
_entity_poly.entity_id
_entity_poly.type
_entity_poly.pdbx_seq_one_letter_code
_entity_poly.pdbx_strand_id
1 'polypeptide(L)'
;MSLLLSPVEMAGLSLKNRVVMPPMCMYEVKNEDGLPTAFHHAHYRARAIGGVGLIIQEATAVEPDGRLSNRDLGIWSDRQGRALADLVME
;
A
#
# COMPACT_ATOMS: atom_id res chain seq x y z
N MET A 1 7.88 -27.04 10.84
CA MET A 1 7.28 -25.86 10.16
C MET A 1 8.08 -24.62 10.53
N SER A 2 8.29 -23.70 9.58
CA SER A 2 9.05 -22.46 9.82
C SER A 2 8.22 -21.48 10.65
N LEU A 3 8.84 -20.82 11.64
CA LEU A 3 8.23 -19.72 12.39
C LEU A 3 7.84 -18.55 11.47
N LEU A 4 8.59 -18.33 10.39
CA LEU A 4 8.31 -17.27 9.41
C LEU A 4 6.94 -17.46 8.74
N LEU A 5 6.58 -18.71 8.47
CA LEU A 5 5.36 -19.07 7.73
C LEU A 5 4.21 -19.51 8.64
N SER A 6 4.37 -19.40 9.96
CA SER A 6 3.28 -19.70 10.90
C SER A 6 2.37 -18.48 11.11
N PRO A 7 1.07 -18.70 11.34
CA PRO A 7 0.14 -17.62 11.67
C PRO A 7 0.53 -16.85 12.93
N VAL A 8 0.07 -15.60 13.02
CA VAL A 8 0.29 -14.75 14.19
C VAL A 8 -0.86 -13.76 14.37
N GLU A 9 -1.25 -13.53 15.62
CA GLU A 9 -2.13 -12.44 16.02
C GLU A 9 -1.25 -11.22 16.37
N MET A 10 -1.48 -10.10 15.72
CA MET A 10 -0.71 -8.88 15.95
C MET A 10 -1.60 -7.64 15.84
N ALA A 11 -1.66 -6.83 16.89
CA ALA A 11 -2.43 -5.58 16.93
C ALA A 11 -3.93 -5.75 16.53
N GLY A 12 -4.53 -6.90 16.85
CA GLY A 12 -5.92 -7.22 16.51
C GLY A 12 -6.12 -7.78 15.09
N LEU A 13 -5.03 -8.06 14.35
CA LEU A 13 -5.06 -8.68 13.03
C LEU A 13 -4.60 -10.13 13.08
N SER A 14 -5.37 -11.02 12.45
CA SER A 14 -4.98 -12.42 12.21
C SER A 14 -4.20 -12.53 10.90
N LEU A 15 -2.88 -12.67 10.98
CA LEU A 15 -2.01 -12.79 9.80
C LEU A 15 -1.67 -14.25 9.51
N LYS A 16 -1.77 -14.65 8.23
CA LYS A 16 -1.46 -16.02 7.79
C LYS A 16 0.01 -16.41 7.91
N ASN A 17 0.91 -15.44 7.92
CA ASN A 17 2.36 -15.60 8.12
C ASN A 17 3.00 -14.29 8.60
N ARG A 18 4.30 -14.31 8.87
CA ARG A 18 5.08 -13.16 9.39
C ARG A 18 5.84 -12.40 8.30
N VAL A 19 5.45 -12.57 7.03
CA VAL A 19 6.07 -11.88 5.90
C VAL A 19 5.31 -10.58 5.67
N VAL A 20 6.02 -9.45 5.80
CA VAL A 20 5.49 -8.11 5.60
C VAL A 20 6.17 -7.48 4.40
N MET A 21 5.38 -6.93 3.48
CA MET A 21 5.90 -6.03 2.46
C MET A 21 6.06 -4.63 3.07
N PRO A 22 7.28 -4.08 3.14
CA PRO A 22 7.51 -2.77 3.73
C PRO A 22 6.96 -1.65 2.83
N PRO A 23 6.70 -0.45 3.39
CA PRO A 23 6.33 0.72 2.59
C PRO A 23 7.51 1.15 1.72
N MET A 24 7.35 1.13 0.40
CA MET A 24 8.38 1.50 -0.57
C MET A 24 7.79 2.46 -1.61
N CYS A 25 8.28 3.68 -1.71
CA CYS A 25 7.79 4.65 -2.70
C CYS A 25 8.02 4.15 -4.13
N MET A 26 6.99 4.24 -4.95
CA MET A 26 7.01 3.83 -6.35
C MET A 26 7.24 5.00 -7.30
N TYR A 27 6.91 6.23 -6.87
CA TYR A 27 7.04 7.46 -7.67
C TYR A 27 6.31 7.38 -9.03
N GLU A 28 5.16 6.70 -9.06
CA GLU A 28 4.42 6.37 -10.28
C GLU A 28 3.15 7.21 -10.48
N VAL A 29 2.93 8.23 -9.67
CA VAL A 29 1.83 9.21 -9.87
C VAL A 29 2.27 10.27 -10.88
N LYS A 30 2.31 9.90 -12.15
CA LYS A 30 2.80 10.76 -13.24
C LYS A 30 1.99 12.05 -13.45
N ASN A 31 0.72 12.07 -13.04
CA ASN A 31 -0.14 13.25 -13.13
C ASN A 31 0.05 14.22 -11.95
N GLU A 32 0.89 13.87 -10.97
CA GLU A 32 1.18 14.67 -9.78
C GLU A 32 -0.05 15.02 -8.91
N ASP A 33 -1.13 14.25 -9.05
CA ASP A 33 -2.43 14.45 -8.37
C ASP A 33 -2.60 13.58 -7.12
N GLY A 34 -1.57 12.83 -6.73
CA GLY A 34 -1.57 11.91 -5.60
C GLY A 34 -2.49 10.69 -5.76
N LEU A 35 -3.05 10.43 -6.96
CA LEU A 35 -3.96 9.31 -7.15
C LEU A 35 -3.22 8.01 -7.46
N PRO A 36 -3.70 6.87 -6.93
CA PRO A 36 -3.21 5.58 -7.36
C PRO A 36 -3.50 5.37 -8.85
N THR A 37 -2.61 4.63 -9.49
CA THR A 37 -2.64 4.33 -10.93
C THR A 37 -2.72 2.83 -11.14
N ALA A 38 -3.00 2.37 -12.37
CA ALA A 38 -3.02 0.94 -12.70
C ALA A 38 -1.73 0.20 -12.30
N PHE A 39 -0.59 0.89 -12.28
CA PHE A 39 0.66 0.35 -11.77
C PHE A 39 0.55 -0.04 -10.28
N HIS A 40 -0.01 0.82 -9.45
CA HIS A 40 -0.15 0.59 -8.01
C HIS A 40 -1.03 -0.65 -7.75
N HIS A 41 -2.16 -0.79 -8.47
CA HIS A 41 -3.02 -1.98 -8.38
C HIS A 41 -2.24 -3.25 -8.73
N ALA A 42 -1.54 -3.27 -9.88
CA ALA A 42 -0.76 -4.42 -10.30
C ALA A 42 0.38 -4.74 -9.30
N HIS A 43 1.06 -3.72 -8.79
CA HIS A 43 2.19 -3.85 -7.87
C HIS A 43 1.79 -4.54 -6.56
N TYR A 44 0.75 -4.04 -5.89
CA TYR A 44 0.30 -4.56 -4.60
C TYR A 44 -0.44 -5.91 -4.76
N ARG A 45 -1.30 -6.06 -5.78
CA ARG A 45 -2.00 -7.34 -6.05
C ARG A 45 -1.04 -8.49 -6.31
N ALA A 46 0.04 -8.26 -7.06
CA ALA A 46 1.03 -9.30 -7.32
C ALA A 46 1.63 -9.86 -6.00
N ARG A 47 1.84 -9.03 -4.98
CA ARG A 47 2.34 -9.47 -3.67
C ARG A 47 1.27 -10.14 -2.82
N ALA A 48 0.02 -9.68 -2.93
CA ALA A 48 -1.11 -10.34 -2.28
C ALA A 48 -1.29 -11.79 -2.81
N ILE A 49 -1.28 -11.97 -4.13
CA ILE A 49 -1.30 -13.27 -4.80
C ILE A 49 -0.08 -14.10 -4.39
N GLY A 50 1.10 -13.48 -4.28
CA GLY A 50 2.35 -14.11 -3.85
C GLY A 50 2.38 -14.61 -2.40
N GLY A 51 1.32 -14.36 -1.62
CA GLY A 51 1.20 -14.94 -0.28
C GLY A 51 1.81 -14.10 0.85
N VAL A 52 2.11 -12.82 0.62
CA VAL A 52 2.52 -11.89 1.69
C VAL A 52 1.42 -11.84 2.77
N GLY A 53 1.82 -11.82 4.05
CA GLY A 53 0.92 -11.80 5.19
C GLY A 53 0.29 -10.43 5.42
N LEU A 54 1.11 -9.38 5.34
CA LEU A 54 0.68 -7.98 5.47
C LEU A 54 1.41 -7.12 4.44
N ILE A 55 0.68 -6.22 3.77
CA ILE A 55 1.26 -5.23 2.86
C ILE A 55 1.06 -3.85 3.49
N ILE A 56 2.16 -3.11 3.64
CA ILE A 56 2.10 -1.69 4.03
C ILE A 56 2.28 -0.87 2.75
N GLN A 57 1.26 -0.08 2.41
CA GLN A 57 1.32 0.84 1.28
C GLN A 57 2.44 1.86 1.48
N GLU A 58 3.02 2.33 0.38
CA GLU A 58 4.05 3.36 0.36
C GLU A 58 3.68 4.66 1.09
N ALA A 59 4.67 5.55 1.27
CA ALA A 59 4.44 6.83 1.90
C ALA A 59 3.37 7.62 1.13
N THR A 60 2.30 7.97 1.84
CA THR A 60 1.15 8.69 1.29
C THR A 60 1.03 10.04 2.01
N ALA A 61 1.24 11.14 1.28
CA ALA A 61 1.28 12.46 1.88
C ALA A 61 -0.11 12.95 2.31
N VAL A 62 -0.20 13.63 3.46
CA VAL A 62 -1.45 14.21 3.99
C VAL A 62 -1.68 15.66 3.55
N GLU A 63 -0.70 16.26 2.86
CA GLU A 63 -0.69 17.62 2.33
C GLU A 63 0.10 17.59 1.01
N PRO A 64 -0.29 18.34 -0.05
CA PRO A 64 0.45 18.38 -1.30
C PRO A 64 1.93 18.75 -1.14
N ASP A 65 2.25 19.68 -0.23
CA ASP A 65 3.61 20.14 0.03
C ASP A 65 4.41 19.19 0.93
N GLY A 66 3.74 18.21 1.55
CA GLY A 66 4.37 17.19 2.40
C GLY A 66 4.92 15.98 1.64
N ARG A 67 4.86 16.00 0.30
CA ARG A 67 5.40 14.92 -0.53
C ARG A 67 6.93 14.92 -0.56
N LEU A 68 7.53 13.74 -0.67
CA LEU A 68 8.97 13.59 -0.95
C LEU A 68 9.27 13.91 -2.42
N SER A 69 8.34 13.56 -3.30
CA SER A 69 8.35 13.84 -4.74
C SER A 69 6.93 14.17 -5.21
N ASN A 70 6.77 15.03 -6.21
CA ASN A 70 5.45 15.31 -6.79
C ASN A 70 4.73 14.04 -7.31
N ARG A 71 5.48 12.95 -7.52
CA ARG A 71 4.97 11.65 -8.00
C ARG A 71 4.57 10.67 -6.89
N ASP A 72 4.50 11.12 -5.64
CA ASP A 72 4.03 10.33 -4.51
C ASP A 72 2.50 10.21 -4.47
N LEU A 73 2.01 9.18 -3.79
CA LEU A 73 0.60 9.06 -3.43
C LEU A 73 0.18 10.14 -2.42
N GLY A 74 -1.11 10.46 -2.43
CA GLY A 74 -1.74 11.43 -1.55
C GLY A 74 -2.97 10.92 -0.83
N ILE A 75 -3.27 11.52 0.32
CA ILE A 75 -4.52 11.33 1.08
C ILE A 75 -5.01 12.65 1.71
N TRP A 76 -4.73 13.77 1.05
CA TRP A 76 -5.18 15.12 1.46
C TRP A 76 -6.58 15.48 0.95
N SER A 77 -7.23 14.57 0.21
CA SER A 77 -8.58 14.78 -0.32
C SER A 77 -9.42 13.52 -0.27
N ASP A 78 -10.75 13.69 -0.13
CA ASP A 78 -11.71 12.57 -0.18
C ASP A 78 -11.65 11.78 -1.49
N ARG A 79 -11.30 12.44 -2.60
CA ARG A 79 -11.13 11.78 -3.89
C ARG A 79 -10.01 10.75 -3.83
N GLN A 80 -8.88 11.10 -3.20
CA GLN A 80 -7.77 10.18 -3.02
C GLN A 80 -8.11 9.07 -2.03
N GLY A 81 -8.75 9.41 -0.91
CA GLY A 81 -9.21 8.40 0.06
C GLY A 81 -10.11 7.33 -0.58
N ARG A 82 -11.06 7.75 -1.44
CA ARG A 82 -11.89 6.82 -2.23
C ARG A 82 -11.07 5.97 -3.19
N ALA A 83 -10.18 6.59 -3.96
CA ALA A 83 -9.35 5.85 -4.93
C ALA A 83 -8.39 4.85 -4.24
N LEU A 84 -7.89 5.16 -3.05
CA LEU A 84 -7.06 4.25 -2.26
C LEU A 84 -7.88 3.09 -1.66
N ALA A 85 -9.15 3.29 -1.33
CA ALA A 85 -10.02 2.21 -0.87
C ALA A 85 -10.18 1.10 -1.94
N ASP A 86 -10.20 1.48 -3.21
CA ASP A 86 -10.26 0.54 -4.34
C ASP A 86 -9.02 -0.36 -4.43
N LEU A 87 -7.87 0.04 -3.87
CA LEU A 87 -6.68 -0.83 -3.78
C LEU A 87 -6.84 -1.97 -2.76
N VAL A 88 -7.74 -1.82 -1.78
CA VAL A 88 -7.92 -2.76 -0.67
C VAL A 88 -9.11 -3.69 -0.90
N MET A 89 -10.16 -3.19 -1.56
CA MET A 89 -11.46 -3.86 -1.66
C MET A 89 -11.58 -4.86 -2.84
N GLU A 90 -10.54 -5.01 -3.65
CA GLU A 90 -10.49 -5.92 -4.80
C GLU A 90 -9.45 -7.05 -4.67
#